data_AF-A0A3A0ABI9-F1
#
_entry.id   AF-A0A3A0ABI9-F1
#
_cell.length_a   1.000
_cell.length_b   1.000
_cell.length_c   1.000
_cell.angle_alpha   90.00
_cell.angle_beta   90.00
_cell.angle_gamma   90.00
#
_symmetry.space_group_name_H-M   'P 1'
#
loop_
_entity.id
_entity.type
_entity.pdbx_description
1 polymer ?
#
loop_
_entity_poly.entity_id
_entity_poly.type
_entity_poly.pdbx_seq_one_letter_code
_entity_poly.pdbx_strand_id
1 'polypeptide(L)'
;MRDERVERQYQRLWSAIQVRRPLGGMDAASMDAGKVRLEEAARLATVNAHWGIATDIPIVTRAVVLWRRGMRVLLRWYINPIVEQQNAYNLSVLNALRDLRSENDALHEEVARLRERLQPEESATA
;
A
#
# COMPACT_ATOMS: atom_id res chain seq x y z
N MET A 1 8.51 3.05 36.38
CA MET A 1 9.47 3.81 35.54
C MET A 1 9.17 3.48 34.09
N ARG A 2 8.60 4.43 33.32
CA ARG A 2 8.15 4.23 31.93
C ARG A 2 9.27 4.72 31.01
N ASP A 3 9.71 3.89 30.08
CA ASP A 3 10.95 4.08 29.32
C ASP A 3 10.83 5.22 28.29
N GLU A 4 11.47 6.35 28.56
CA GLU A 4 11.47 7.56 27.73
C GLU A 4 12.02 7.35 26.30
N ARG A 5 12.68 6.22 26.05
CA ARG A 5 13.14 5.86 24.70
C ARG A 5 12.00 5.38 23.81
N VAL A 6 11.05 4.65 24.39
CA VAL A 6 9.88 4.11 23.68
C VAL A 6 8.94 5.26 23.29
N GLU A 7 8.73 6.22 24.21
CA GLU A 7 7.88 7.38 23.95
C GLU A 7 8.44 8.25 22.81
N ARG A 8 9.77 8.44 22.76
CA ARG A 8 10.43 9.17 21.68
C ARG A 8 10.37 8.45 20.33
N GLN A 9 10.24 7.12 20.34
CA GLN A 9 10.06 6.34 19.11
C GLN A 9 8.62 6.44 18.60
N TYR A 10 7.63 6.40 19.50
CA TYR A 10 6.23 6.66 19.15
C TYR A 10 6.02 8.09 18.65
N GLN A 11 6.60 9.09 19.31
CA GLN A 11 6.51 10.49 18.91
C GLN A 11 7.10 10.73 17.50
N ARG A 12 8.20 10.04 17.15
CA ARG A 12 8.79 10.10 15.79
C ARG A 12 7.94 9.42 14.73
N LEU A 13 7.28 8.31 15.07
CA LEU A 13 6.36 7.61 14.19
C LEU A 13 5.10 8.44 13.94
N TRP A 14 4.55 9.06 15.00
CA TRP A 14 3.35 9.89 14.90
C TRP A 14 3.60 11.23 14.22
N SER A 15 4.79 11.83 14.37
CA SER A 15 5.14 13.06 13.65
C SER A 15 5.30 12.83 12.14
N ALA A 16 5.73 11.63 11.74
CA ALA A 16 5.79 11.24 10.32
C ALA A 16 4.40 11.03 9.69
N ILE A 17 3.38 10.70 10.50
CA ILE A 17 2.01 10.45 10.04
C ILE A 17 1.19 11.75 9.95
N GLN A 18 1.56 12.81 10.68
CA GLN A 18 0.84 14.08 10.68
C GLN A 18 1.23 15.08 9.57
N VAL A 19 1.52 14.60 8.36
CA VAL A 19 1.53 15.49 7.19
C VAL A 19 0.09 15.75 6.76
N ARG A 20 -0.63 16.56 7.55
CA ARG A 20 -1.86 17.21 7.10
C ARG A 20 -1.43 18.25 6.06
N ARG A 21 -1.40 17.86 4.79
CA ARG A 21 -1.26 18.83 3.70
C ARG A 21 -2.42 19.83 3.82
N PRO A 22 -2.16 21.14 3.79
CA PRO A 22 -3.24 22.11 3.65
C PRO A 22 -3.98 21.76 2.35
N LEU A 23 -5.30 21.67 2.41
CA LEU A 23 -6.20 21.55 1.26
C LEU A 23 -6.22 22.86 0.44
N GLY A 24 -5.05 23.48 0.24
CA GLY A 24 -4.82 24.46 -0.81
C GLY A 24 -4.64 23.69 -2.10
N GLY A 25 -5.31 24.12 -3.17
CA GLY A 25 -5.52 23.36 -4.41
C GLY A 25 -4.37 22.41 -4.78
N MET A 26 -4.70 21.12 -4.93
CA MET A 26 -3.77 20.11 -5.40
C MET A 26 -3.19 20.56 -6.74
N ASP A 27 -1.90 20.87 -6.75
CA ASP A 27 -1.18 21.19 -7.97
C ASP A 27 -0.98 19.93 -8.82
N ALA A 28 -0.74 20.12 -10.12
CA ALA A 28 -0.51 19.02 -11.06
C ALA A 28 0.65 18.10 -10.60
N ALA A 29 1.64 18.67 -9.89
CA ALA A 29 2.76 17.93 -9.31
C ALA A 29 2.33 16.96 -8.20
N SER A 30 1.38 17.35 -7.33
CA SER A 30 0.82 16.46 -6.31
C SER A 30 -0.02 15.34 -6.91
N MET A 31 -0.76 15.62 -7.99
CA MET A 31 -1.50 14.62 -8.73
C MET A 31 -0.58 13.60 -9.38
N ASP A 32 0.51 14.03 -10.01
CA ASP A 32 1.51 13.16 -10.62
C ASP A 32 2.20 12.27 -9.57
N ALA A 33 2.60 12.86 -8.44
CA ALA A 33 3.17 12.12 -7.31
C ALA A 33 2.22 11.04 -6.76
N GLY A 34 0.90 11.27 -6.79
CA GLY A 34 -0.08 10.27 -6.40
C GLY A 34 -0.18 9.10 -7.38
N LYS A 35 -0.01 9.33 -8.70
CA LYS A 35 0.02 8.26 -9.71
C LYS A 35 1.23 7.36 -9.52
N VAL A 36 2.41 7.98 -9.36
CA VAL A 36 3.67 7.26 -9.11
C VAL A 36 3.59 6.38 -7.86
N ARG A 37 2.96 6.87 -6.78
CA ARG A 37 2.77 6.08 -5.55
C ARG A 37 1.79 4.92 -5.73
N LEU A 38 0.73 5.10 -6.52
CA LEU A 38 -0.23 4.04 -6.79
C LEU A 38 0.37 2.93 -7.67
N GLU A 39 1.21 3.31 -8.63
CA GLU A 39 1.98 2.35 -9.43
C GLU A 39 3.00 1.58 -8.59
N GLU A 40 3.70 2.27 -7.68
CA GLU A 40 4.61 1.61 -6.74
C GLU A 40 3.86 0.64 -5.81
N ALA A 41 2.71 1.05 -5.28
CA ALA A 41 1.85 0.18 -4.49
C ALA A 41 1.37 -1.04 -5.29
N ALA A 42 1.04 -0.86 -6.58
CA ALA A 42 0.64 -1.95 -7.46
C ALA A 42 1.78 -2.96 -7.67
N ARG A 43 3.03 -2.51 -7.79
CA ARG A 43 4.21 -3.38 -7.91
C ARG A 43 4.43 -4.22 -6.65
N LEU A 44 4.19 -3.65 -5.47
CA LEU A 44 4.44 -4.28 -4.18
C LEU A 44 3.25 -5.12 -3.66
N ALA A 45 2.07 -5.01 -4.28
CA ALA A 45 0.84 -5.65 -3.80
C ALA A 45 0.88 -7.19 -3.80
N THR A 46 1.76 -7.80 -4.59
CA THR A 46 1.84 -9.27 -4.71
C THR A 46 2.89 -9.84 -3.76
N VAL A 47 2.44 -10.69 -2.84
CA VAL A 47 3.29 -11.48 -1.94
C VAL A 47 3.50 -12.87 -2.55
N ASN A 48 4.75 -13.32 -2.61
CA ASN A 48 5.13 -14.64 -3.10
C ASN A 48 5.41 -15.62 -1.94
N ALA A 49 4.75 -16.78 -1.95
CA ALA A 49 4.91 -17.83 -0.92
C ALA A 49 6.11 -18.78 -1.17
N HIS A 50 6.81 -18.63 -2.30
CA HIS A 50 7.81 -19.60 -2.75
C HIS A 50 9.14 -19.45 -2.00
N TRP A 51 9.23 -20.05 -0.81
CA TRP A 51 10.51 -20.24 -0.12
C TRP A 51 11.17 -21.52 -0.61
N GLY A 52 12.21 -21.38 -1.44
CA GLY A 52 13.11 -22.47 -1.84
C GLY A 52 14.02 -22.87 -0.68
N ILE A 53 13.47 -23.52 0.35
CA ILE A 53 14.26 -24.00 1.50
C ILE A 53 15.02 -25.28 1.07
N ALA A 54 16.12 -25.10 0.35
CA ALA A 54 17.11 -26.14 0.08
C ALA A 54 18.00 -26.27 1.31
N THR A 55 17.68 -27.21 2.22
CA THR A 55 18.56 -27.50 3.36
C THR A 55 19.40 -28.73 3.04
N ASP A 56 20.68 -28.49 2.76
CA ASP A 56 21.67 -29.47 2.33
C ASP A 56 22.30 -30.23 3.51
N ILE A 57 21.46 -30.80 4.38
CA ILE A 57 21.91 -31.53 5.58
C ILE A 57 21.86 -33.02 5.26
N PRO A 58 22.97 -33.78 5.42
CA PRO A 58 22.97 -35.23 5.23
C PRO A 58 22.13 -35.90 6.33
N ILE A 59 20.93 -36.36 6.00
CA ILE A 59 20.00 -36.98 6.94
C ILE A 59 20.27 -38.48 7.01
N VAL A 60 20.63 -38.98 8.20
CA VAL A 60 21.05 -40.37 8.43
C VAL A 60 19.87 -41.32 8.71
N THR A 61 18.65 -40.81 8.97
CA THR A 61 17.50 -41.64 9.38
C THR A 61 16.21 -41.36 8.60
N ARG A 62 15.53 -42.42 8.15
CA ARG A 62 14.27 -42.39 7.38
C ARG A 62 13.16 -41.59 8.07
N ALA A 63 13.09 -41.64 9.41
CA ALA A 63 12.11 -40.90 10.21
C ALA A 63 12.26 -39.38 10.08
N VAL A 64 13.50 -38.87 10.06
CA VAL A 64 13.78 -37.43 9.93
C VAL A 64 13.45 -36.94 8.53
N VAL A 65 13.69 -37.74 7.50
CA VAL A 65 13.26 -37.44 6.12
C VAL A 65 11.74 -37.34 6.04
N LEU A 66 11.01 -38.29 6.65
CA LEU A 66 9.56 -38.29 6.67
C LEU A 66 8.99 -37.07 7.40
N TRP A 67 9.56 -36.74 8.56
CA TRP A 67 9.19 -35.55 9.34
C TRP A 67 9.40 -34.26 8.56
N ARG A 68 10.56 -34.09 7.92
CA ARG A 68 10.86 -32.92 7.08
C ARG A 68 9.90 -32.81 5.90
N ARG A 69 9.56 -33.93 5.26
CA ARG A 69 8.59 -33.96 4.17
C ARG A 69 7.20 -33.55 4.67
N GLY A 70 6.78 -34.07 5.82
CA GLY A 70 5.53 -33.69 6.48
C GLY A 70 5.47 -32.20 6.82
N MET A 71 6.52 -31.67 7.46
CA MET A 71 6.62 -30.23 7.77
C MET A 71 6.56 -29.37 6.52
N ARG A 72 7.25 -29.75 5.44
CA ARG A 72 7.21 -28.99 4.18
C ARG A 72 5.81 -28.93 3.59
N VAL A 73 5.08 -30.04 3.61
CA VAL A 73 3.69 -30.10 3.13
C VAL A 73 2.77 -29.29 4.04
N LEU A 74 2.87 -29.46 5.36
CA LEU A 74 2.07 -28.72 6.35
C LEU A 74 2.31 -27.21 6.27
N LEU A 75 3.57 -26.76 6.24
CA LEU A 75 3.90 -25.35 6.09
C LEU A 75 3.40 -24.80 4.76
N ARG A 76 3.56 -25.54 3.66
CA ARG A 76 3.02 -25.11 2.36
C ARG A 76 1.49 -25.00 2.40
N TRP A 77 0.82 -25.93 3.07
CA TRP A 77 -0.63 -25.93 3.20
C TRP A 77 -1.14 -24.80 4.10
N TYR A 78 -0.37 -24.39 5.11
CA TYR A 78 -0.72 -23.30 6.02
C TYR A 78 -0.35 -21.90 5.47
N ILE A 79 0.81 -21.77 4.82
CA ILE A 79 1.30 -20.48 4.32
C ILE A 79 0.57 -20.06 3.05
N ASN A 80 0.31 -20.99 2.11
CA ASN A 80 -0.37 -20.68 0.86
C ASN A 80 -1.70 -19.94 1.04
N PRO A 81 -2.66 -20.41 1.86
CA PRO A 81 -3.94 -19.71 2.03
C PRO A 81 -3.78 -18.33 2.67
N ILE A 82 -2.76 -18.10 3.50
CA ILE A 82 -2.50 -16.77 4.08
C ILE A 82 -2.00 -15.82 3.00
N VAL A 83 -1.07 -16.26 2.15
CA VAL A 83 -0.55 -15.44 1.04
C VAL A 83 -1.65 -15.14 0.02
N GLU A 84 -2.51 -16.11 -0.28
CA GLU A 84 -3.64 -15.92 -1.18
C GLU A 84 -4.65 -14.90 -0.63
N GLN A 85 -4.96 -14.96 0.67
CA GLN A 85 -5.79 -13.96 1.33
C GLN A 85 -5.16 -12.56 1.33
N GLN A 86 -3.86 -12.45 1.58
CA GLN A 86 -3.16 -11.15 1.52
C GLN A 86 -3.15 -10.57 0.11
N ASN A 87 -2.91 -11.39 -0.91
CA ASN A 87 -2.93 -10.94 -2.30
C ASN A 87 -4.34 -10.50 -2.73
N ALA A 88 -5.38 -11.23 -2.34
CA ALA A 88 -6.77 -10.86 -2.60
C ALA A 88 -7.14 -9.53 -1.91
N TYR A 89 -6.73 -9.36 -0.65
CA TYR A 89 -6.93 -8.12 0.08
C TYR A 89 -6.19 -6.94 -0.57
N ASN A 90 -4.88 -7.09 -0.84
CA ASN A 90 -4.06 -6.06 -1.47
C ASN A 90 -4.64 -5.64 -2.82
N LEU A 91 -5.16 -6.58 -3.61
CA LEU A 91 -5.83 -6.29 -4.88
C LEU A 91 -7.10 -5.47 -4.68
N SER A 92 -7.95 -5.84 -3.72
CA SER A 92 -9.17 -5.08 -3.40
C SER A 92 -8.87 -3.64 -2.95
N VAL A 93 -7.85 -3.46 -2.11
CA VAL A 93 -7.41 -2.15 -1.64
C VAL A 93 -6.87 -1.33 -2.81
N LEU A 94 -6.05 -1.93 -3.68
CA LEU A 94 -5.52 -1.25 -4.86
C LEU A 94 -6.63 -0.79 -5.80
N ASN A 95 -7.66 -1.61 -5.99
CA ASN A 95 -8.82 -1.23 -6.81
C ASN A 95 -9.60 -0.08 -6.16
N ALA A 96 -9.88 -0.14 -4.86
CA ALA A 96 -10.56 0.95 -4.16
C ALA A 96 -9.76 2.27 -4.23
N LEU A 97 -8.43 2.21 -4.14
CA LEU A 97 -7.57 3.38 -4.29
C LEU A 97 -7.59 3.95 -5.71
N ARG A 98 -7.70 3.10 -6.74
CA ARG A 98 -7.86 3.52 -8.14
C ARG A 98 -9.21 4.20 -8.37
N ASP A 99 -10.27 3.65 -7.80
CA ASP A 99 -11.62 4.21 -7.93
C ASP A 99 -11.70 5.60 -7.26
N LEU A 100 -11.22 5.71 -6.01
CA LEU A 100 -11.11 6.98 -5.29
C LEU A 100 -10.29 8.02 -6.05
N ARG A 101 -9.20 7.58 -6.70
CA ARG A 101 -8.37 8.45 -7.53
C ARG A 101 -9.14 8.98 -8.74
N SER A 102 -9.86 8.10 -9.43
CA SER A 102 -10.66 8.45 -10.61
C SER A 102 -11.76 9.46 -10.25
N GLU A 103 -12.46 9.24 -9.14
CA GLU A 103 -13.48 10.17 -8.64
C GLU A 103 -12.85 11.52 -8.27
N ASN A 104 -11.69 11.52 -7.65
CA ASN A 104 -10.98 12.74 -7.29
C ASN A 104 -10.55 13.54 -8.54
N ASP A 105 -9.97 12.86 -9.54
CA ASP A 105 -9.57 13.50 -10.79
C ASP A 105 -10.80 14.14 -11.50
N ALA A 106 -11.95 13.46 -11.52
CA ALA A 106 -13.20 13.99 -12.08
C ALA A 106 -13.71 15.25 -11.34
N LEU A 107 -13.69 15.24 -9.99
CA LEU A 107 -14.07 16.41 -9.19
C LEU A 107 -13.12 17.59 -9.42
N HIS A 108 -11.82 17.33 -9.59
CA HIS A 108 -10.84 18.37 -9.88
C HIS A 108 -11.09 19.03 -11.24
N GLU A 109 -11.43 18.25 -12.26
CA GLU A 109 -11.84 18.78 -13.57
C GLU A 109 -13.11 19.64 -13.46
N GLU A 110 -14.10 19.19 -12.69
CA GLU A 110 -15.34 19.94 -12.49
C GLU A 110 -15.07 21.28 -11.78
N VAL A 111 -14.27 21.29 -10.73
CA VAL A 111 -13.86 22.51 -10.04
C VAL A 111 -13.10 23.46 -10.98
N ALA A 112 -12.21 22.93 -11.83
CA ALA A 112 -11.50 23.75 -12.80
C ALA A 112 -12.46 24.41 -13.81
N ARG A 113 -13.41 23.64 -14.36
CA ARG A 113 -14.45 24.17 -15.26
C ARG A 113 -15.33 25.21 -14.59
N LEU A 114 -15.73 25.00 -13.34
CA LEU A 114 -16.55 25.97 -12.60
C LEU A 114 -15.79 27.26 -12.31
N ARG A 115 -14.50 27.17 -11.95
CA ARG A 115 -13.64 28.36 -11.77
C ARG A 115 -13.49 29.15 -13.06
N GLU A 116 -13.26 28.48 -14.18
CA GLU A 116 -13.16 29.12 -15.49
C GLU A 116 -14.46 29.84 -15.89
N ARG A 117 -15.63 29.32 -15.50
CA ARG A 117 -16.93 29.99 -15.73
C ARG A 117 -17.17 31.22 -14.85
N LEU A 118 -16.57 31.28 -13.67
CA LEU A 118 -16.77 32.39 -12.72
C LEU A 118 -15.82 33.57 -12.97
N GLN A 119 -14.58 33.32 -13.43
CA GLN A 119 -13.61 34.37 -13.78
C GLN A 119 -14.04 35.38 -14.89
N PRO A 120 -14.82 35.02 -15.93
CA PRO A 120 -15.27 35.99 -16.94
C PRO A 120 -16.32 36.98 -16.42
N GLU A 121 -17.09 36.63 -15.38
CA GLU A 121 -18.08 37.53 -14.78
C GLU A 121 -17.39 38.63 -13.94
N GLU A 122 -16.39 38.27 -13.13
CA GLU A 122 -15.65 39.24 -12.30
C GLU A 122 -14.86 40.26 -13.13
N SER A 123 -14.38 39.87 -14.31
CA SER A 123 -13.61 40.74 -15.22
C SER A 123 -14.49 41.65 -16.11
N ALA A 124 -15.80 41.41 -16.17
CA ALA A 124 -16.75 42.28 -16.86
C ALA A 124 -17.36 43.38 -15.96
N THR A 125 -17.23 43.24 -14.63
CA THR A 125 -17.76 44.17 -13.63
C THR A 125 -16.71 45.06 -12.94
N ALA A 126 -15.42 44.93 -13.31
CA ALA A 126 -14.32 45.80 -12.85
C ALA A 126 -13.96 46.83 -13.93
#